data_AF-A0A2W5P2A8-F1
#
_entry.id   AF-A0A2W5P2A8-F1
#
_cell.length_a   1.000
_cell.length_b   1.000
_cell.length_c   1.000
_cell.angle_alpha   90.00
_cell.angle_beta   90.00
_cell.angle_gamma   90.00
#
_symmetry.space_group_name_H-M   'P 1'
#
loop_
_entity.id
_entity.type
_entity.pdbx_description
1 polymer ?
#
loop_
_entity_poly.entity_id
_entity_poly.type
_entity_poly.pdbx_seq_one_letter_code
_entity_poly.pdbx_strand_id
1 'polypeptide(L)'
;MRTMIARPLALLCSGAALLLALPAAAECTKGPFRVKLPAQRLDERVQALAHVTGCFMQVDPALLADRSAPAVRGRLTTEQVVLRSLRGTGLEAAPRKGHWRIDRAQQVRFARRVESLRTTLEQQRASVPPARAAAMTRTLARVETGVARDVRRQGFLSAAERSSYDATLDMVAKRLGRPVTPLARGWVAPAE
;
A
#
# COMPACT_ATOMS: atom_id res chain seq x y z
N MET A 1 -21.84 22.38 -83.04
CA MET A 1 -20.41 22.35 -83.42
C MET A 1 -19.64 21.62 -82.33
N ARG A 2 -19.05 20.46 -82.66
CA ARG A 2 -17.87 19.76 -82.06
C ARG A 2 -17.70 19.68 -80.52
N THR A 3 -17.93 18.47 -80.00
CA THR A 3 -17.05 17.63 -79.13
C THR A 3 -15.90 18.28 -78.33
N MET A 4 -15.80 17.98 -77.03
CA MET A 4 -14.79 17.01 -76.51
C MET A 4 -14.90 16.77 -75.00
N ILE A 5 -14.57 15.53 -74.65
CA ILE A 5 -14.55 14.84 -73.34
C ILE A 5 -13.28 15.23 -72.57
N ALA A 6 -13.36 15.33 -71.23
CA ALA A 6 -12.26 14.90 -70.34
C ALA A 6 -12.77 14.66 -68.91
N ARG A 7 -12.83 13.39 -68.50
CA ARG A 7 -12.98 12.94 -67.10
C ARG A 7 -11.59 12.86 -66.46
N PRO A 8 -11.40 13.34 -65.22
CA PRO A 8 -10.40 12.77 -64.32
C PRO A 8 -11.13 12.15 -63.12
N LEU A 9 -11.17 10.82 -63.07
CA LEU A 9 -10.34 9.99 -62.17
C LEU A 9 -10.69 10.20 -60.69
N ALA A 10 -11.61 9.36 -60.22
CA ALA A 10 -11.87 9.13 -58.81
C ALA A 10 -10.62 8.52 -58.16
N LEU A 11 -9.93 9.29 -57.30
CA LEU A 11 -9.01 8.70 -56.32
C LEU A 11 -9.85 8.15 -55.16
N LEU A 12 -10.06 6.84 -55.17
CA LEU A 12 -10.44 6.09 -53.98
C LEU A 12 -9.24 6.05 -53.03
N CYS A 13 -9.19 7.00 -52.09
CA CYS A 13 -8.37 6.86 -50.89
C CYS A 13 -9.06 5.87 -49.95
N SER A 14 -8.80 4.57 -50.11
CA SER A 14 -9.09 3.56 -49.11
C SER A 14 -8.18 3.77 -47.89
N GLY A 15 -8.56 4.70 -47.01
CA GLY A 15 -7.95 4.87 -45.70
C GLY A 15 -8.34 3.70 -44.80
N ALA A 16 -7.46 2.71 -44.67
CA ALA A 16 -7.55 1.69 -43.65
C ALA A 16 -7.46 2.35 -42.27
N ALA A 17 -8.61 2.59 -41.63
CA ALA A 17 -8.68 3.00 -40.25
C ALA A 17 -8.18 1.85 -39.37
N LEU A 18 -6.89 1.88 -39.01
CA LEU A 18 -6.38 1.08 -37.90
C LEU A 18 -7.08 1.58 -36.63
N LEU A 19 -8.15 0.88 -36.23
CA LEU A 19 -8.70 0.95 -34.89
C LEU A 19 -7.61 0.47 -33.92
N LEU A 20 -6.86 1.41 -33.35
CA LEU A 20 -6.02 1.16 -32.18
C LEU A 20 -6.95 0.72 -31.04
N ALA A 21 -7.10 -0.59 -30.88
CA ALA A 21 -7.69 -1.18 -29.68
C ALA A 21 -6.75 -0.85 -28.52
N LEU A 22 -6.99 0.30 -27.87
CA LEU A 22 -6.34 0.65 -26.62
C LEU A 22 -6.62 -0.48 -25.62
N PRO A 23 -5.61 -0.99 -24.91
CA PRO A 23 -5.84 -1.99 -23.88
C PRO A 23 -6.79 -1.36 -22.86
N ALA A 24 -8.02 -1.87 -22.82
CA ALA A 24 -8.96 -1.52 -21.76
C ALA A 24 -8.35 -2.04 -20.46
N ALA A 25 -7.74 -1.14 -19.69
CA ALA A 25 -7.36 -1.45 -18.33
C ALA A 25 -8.65 -1.83 -17.61
N ALA A 26 -8.79 -3.10 -17.25
CA ALA A 26 -9.94 -3.58 -16.51
C ALA A 26 -9.99 -2.81 -15.19
N GLU A 27 -10.89 -1.85 -15.11
CA GLU A 27 -11.08 -1.08 -13.89
C GLU A 27 -11.75 -1.95 -12.84
N CYS A 28 -11.23 -1.84 -11.62
CA CYS A 28 -11.85 -2.40 -10.43
C CYS A 28 -13.35 -2.09 -10.38
N THR A 29 -14.19 -3.12 -10.32
CA THR A 29 -15.60 -2.92 -10.02
C THR A 29 -15.69 -2.45 -8.56
N LYS A 30 -16.42 -1.37 -8.27
CA LYS A 30 -16.51 -0.84 -6.89
C LYS A 30 -17.43 -1.66 -5.98
N GLY A 31 -18.35 -2.43 -6.59
CA GLY A 31 -19.42 -3.15 -5.91
C GLY A 31 -20.69 -2.31 -5.78
N PRO A 32 -21.63 -2.66 -4.88
CA PRO A 32 -21.50 -3.72 -3.88
C PRO A 32 -21.72 -5.13 -4.43
N PHE A 33 -21.02 -6.12 -3.87
CA PHE A 33 -21.15 -7.54 -4.17
C PHE A 33 -21.86 -8.28 -3.04
N ARG A 34 -22.65 -9.31 -3.36
CA ARG A 34 -23.07 -10.29 -2.34
C ARG A 34 -21.95 -11.31 -2.20
N VAL A 35 -21.29 -11.29 -1.06
CA VAL A 35 -20.09 -12.09 -0.79
C VAL A 35 -20.40 -13.18 0.23
N LYS A 36 -19.93 -14.40 -0.02
CA LYS A 36 -19.89 -15.50 0.93
C LYS A 36 -18.58 -16.27 0.76
N LEU A 37 -17.50 -15.76 1.35
CA LEU A 37 -16.18 -16.37 1.33
C LEU A 37 -15.94 -17.14 2.64
N PRO A 38 -15.64 -18.44 2.59
CA PRO A 38 -15.31 -19.23 3.78
C PRO A 38 -13.92 -18.84 4.33
N ALA A 39 -13.62 -19.26 5.56
CA ALA A 39 -12.25 -19.23 6.05
C ALA A 39 -11.42 -20.21 5.20
N GLN A 40 -10.26 -19.77 4.72
CA GLN A 40 -9.47 -20.52 3.72
C GLN A 40 -8.03 -20.03 3.70
N ARG A 41 -7.16 -20.66 2.90
CA ARG A 41 -5.78 -20.22 2.71
C ARG A 41 -5.74 -18.84 2.05
N LEU A 42 -4.73 -18.03 2.37
CA LEU A 42 -4.70 -16.63 1.95
C LEU A 42 -4.47 -16.46 0.45
N ASP A 43 -3.72 -17.35 -0.18
CA ASP A 43 -3.55 -17.42 -1.64
C ASP A 43 -4.88 -17.65 -2.37
N GLU A 44 -5.67 -18.64 -1.93
CA GLU A 44 -7.02 -18.89 -2.44
C GLU A 44 -7.93 -17.68 -2.22
N ARG A 45 -7.78 -16.99 -1.08
CA ARG A 45 -8.52 -15.74 -0.83
C ARG A 45 -8.13 -14.63 -1.80
N VAL A 46 -6.86 -14.42 -2.09
CA VAL A 46 -6.42 -13.39 -3.05
C VAL A 46 -7.01 -13.65 -4.44
N GLN A 47 -7.02 -14.91 -4.89
CA GLN A 47 -7.66 -15.29 -6.15
C GLN A 47 -9.17 -15.03 -6.13
N ALA A 48 -9.86 -15.43 -5.05
CA ALA A 48 -11.29 -15.17 -4.89
C ALA A 48 -11.62 -13.68 -4.88
N LEU A 49 -10.77 -12.84 -4.28
CA LEU A 49 -10.93 -11.37 -4.31
C LEU A 49 -10.83 -10.83 -5.74
N ALA A 50 -9.86 -11.31 -6.53
CA ALA A 50 -9.72 -10.89 -7.92
C ALA A 50 -10.98 -11.25 -8.74
N HIS A 51 -11.51 -12.45 -8.56
CA HIS A 51 -12.75 -12.88 -9.24
C HIS A 51 -13.98 -12.10 -8.80
N VAL A 52 -14.15 -11.86 -7.49
CA VAL A 52 -15.34 -11.15 -6.96
C VAL A 52 -15.33 -9.68 -7.39
N THR A 53 -14.17 -9.03 -7.38
CA THR A 53 -14.07 -7.58 -7.56
C THR A 53 -13.68 -7.15 -8.98
N GLY A 54 -13.18 -8.08 -9.79
CA GLY A 54 -12.55 -7.79 -11.09
C GLY A 54 -11.22 -7.05 -10.98
N CYS A 55 -10.71 -6.81 -9.77
CA CYS A 55 -9.46 -6.10 -9.55
C CYS A 55 -8.26 -7.05 -9.64
N PHE A 56 -7.17 -6.57 -10.24
CA PHE A 56 -5.86 -7.19 -10.03
C PHE A 56 -5.40 -7.03 -8.58
N MET A 57 -4.94 -8.13 -7.97
CA MET A 57 -4.36 -8.17 -6.63
C MET A 57 -2.84 -8.32 -6.75
N GLN A 58 -2.12 -7.20 -6.70
CA GLN A 58 -0.66 -7.21 -6.70
C GLN A 58 -0.14 -7.66 -5.33
N VAL A 59 0.53 -8.80 -5.29
CA VAL A 59 1.12 -9.36 -4.07
C VAL A 59 2.31 -10.25 -4.41
N ASP A 60 3.32 -10.25 -3.54
CA ASP A 60 4.38 -11.25 -3.57
C ASP A 60 3.85 -12.58 -3.00
N PRO A 61 3.85 -13.69 -3.77
CA PRO A 61 3.36 -14.99 -3.30
C PRO A 61 4.01 -15.47 -2.00
N ALA A 62 5.27 -15.11 -1.73
CA ALA A 62 5.97 -15.49 -0.50
C ALA A 62 5.31 -14.89 0.76
N LEU A 63 4.58 -13.77 0.62
CA LEU A 63 3.84 -13.17 1.73
C LEU A 63 2.57 -13.94 2.09
N LEU A 64 2.05 -14.78 1.18
CA LEU A 64 0.81 -15.51 1.33
C LEU A 64 0.99 -16.88 1.99
N ALA A 65 2.21 -17.43 1.91
CA ALA A 65 2.55 -18.73 2.48
C ALA A 65 2.20 -18.80 3.98
N ASP A 66 1.63 -19.94 4.38
CA ASP A 66 1.25 -20.26 5.77
C ASP A 66 0.29 -19.26 6.43
N ARG A 67 -0.46 -18.48 5.64
CA ARG A 67 -1.50 -17.57 6.15
C ARG A 67 -2.89 -18.06 5.80
N SER A 68 -3.83 -17.81 6.71
CA SER A 68 -5.25 -18.03 6.51
C SER A 68 -6.03 -16.72 6.53
N ALA A 69 -7.06 -16.63 5.69
CA ALA A 69 -8.03 -15.53 5.71
C ALA A 69 -9.28 -15.93 6.51
N PRO A 70 -9.88 -15.00 7.28
CA PRO A 70 -11.12 -15.26 8.00
C PRO A 70 -12.31 -15.34 7.05
N ALA A 71 -13.40 -15.98 7.47
CA ALA A 71 -14.66 -15.96 6.72
C ALA A 71 -15.19 -14.52 6.54
N VAL A 72 -15.68 -14.20 5.34
CA VAL A 72 -16.24 -12.87 5.01
C VAL A 72 -17.58 -13.05 4.32
N ARG A 73 -18.62 -12.42 4.86
CA ARG A 73 -19.98 -12.49 4.31
C ARG A 73 -20.65 -11.11 4.32
N GLY A 74 -21.60 -10.90 3.41
CA GLY A 74 -22.47 -9.72 3.38
C GLY A 74 -22.49 -9.01 2.03
N ARG A 75 -23.16 -7.85 1.99
CA ARG A 75 -23.18 -6.96 0.83
C ARG A 75 -22.06 -5.92 1.00
N LEU A 76 -20.96 -6.08 0.28
CA LEU A 76 -19.70 -5.35 0.53
C LEU A 76 -19.19 -4.65 -0.73
N THR A 77 -18.58 -3.47 -0.57
CA THR A 77 -17.76 -2.84 -1.61
C THR A 77 -16.42 -3.58 -1.77
N THR A 78 -15.69 -3.28 -2.84
CA THR A 78 -14.33 -3.82 -3.07
C THR A 78 -13.40 -3.56 -1.88
N GLU A 79 -13.35 -2.32 -1.41
CA GLU A 79 -12.54 -1.97 -0.24
C GLU A 79 -12.94 -2.78 0.98
N GLN A 80 -14.24 -2.89 1.27
CA GLN A 80 -14.72 -3.63 2.43
C GLN A 80 -14.38 -5.13 2.35
N VAL A 81 -14.52 -5.76 1.18
CA VAL A 81 -14.22 -7.20 1.04
C VAL A 81 -12.71 -7.46 1.09
N VAL A 82 -11.88 -6.60 0.49
CA VAL A 82 -10.41 -6.73 0.55
C VAL A 82 -9.92 -6.55 1.98
N LEU A 83 -10.28 -5.45 2.65
CA LEU A 83 -9.80 -5.14 4.00
C LEU A 83 -10.26 -6.19 5.02
N ARG A 84 -11.53 -6.62 4.98
CA ARG A 84 -12.03 -7.68 5.88
C ARG A 84 -11.33 -9.02 5.65
N SER A 85 -10.91 -9.31 4.42
CA SER A 85 -10.19 -10.54 4.07
C SER A 85 -8.77 -10.59 4.60
N LEU A 86 -8.16 -9.43 4.89
CA LEU A 86 -6.78 -9.35 5.40
C LEU A 86 -6.68 -9.22 6.92
N ARG A 87 -7.81 -9.09 7.64
CA ARG A 87 -7.80 -9.05 9.10
C ARG A 87 -7.16 -10.31 9.68
N GLY A 88 -6.31 -10.13 10.68
CA GLY A 88 -5.54 -11.19 11.33
C GLY A 88 -4.27 -11.61 10.58
N THR A 89 -4.17 -11.34 9.28
CA THR A 89 -3.05 -11.83 8.44
C THR A 89 -1.73 -11.08 8.71
N GLY A 90 -1.80 -9.83 9.19
CA GLY A 90 -0.63 -8.95 9.30
C GLY A 90 -0.12 -8.41 7.95
N LEU A 91 -0.89 -8.58 6.88
CA LEU A 91 -0.70 -7.87 5.61
C LEU A 91 -1.61 -6.64 5.56
N GLU A 92 -1.19 -5.66 4.77
CA GLU A 92 -1.95 -4.44 4.52
C GLU A 92 -2.33 -4.33 3.05
N ALA A 93 -3.53 -3.82 2.78
CA ALA A 93 -3.97 -3.48 1.44
C ALA A 93 -4.01 -1.97 1.23
N ALA A 94 -3.60 -1.53 0.04
CA ALA A 94 -3.77 -0.15 -0.39
C ALA A 94 -4.22 -0.09 -1.86
N PRO A 95 -5.20 0.75 -2.20
CA PRO A 95 -5.63 0.92 -3.57
C PRO A 95 -4.53 1.63 -4.39
N ARG A 96 -4.44 1.28 -5.66
CA ARG A 96 -3.61 1.91 -6.68
C ARG A 96 -4.45 2.12 -7.94
N LYS A 97 -3.92 2.84 -8.92
CA LYS A 97 -4.61 3.04 -10.20
C LYS A 97 -4.84 1.68 -10.87
N GLY A 98 -6.09 1.22 -10.88
CA GLY A 98 -6.53 -0.03 -11.51
C GLY A 98 -6.24 -1.33 -10.75
N HIS A 99 -5.66 -1.31 -9.55
CA HIS A 99 -5.34 -2.53 -8.80
C HIS A 99 -5.27 -2.31 -7.29
N TRP A 100 -5.21 -3.40 -6.54
CA TRP A 100 -4.92 -3.40 -5.11
C TRP A 100 -3.53 -3.96 -4.87
N ARG A 101 -2.76 -3.28 -4.03
CA ARG A 101 -1.46 -3.78 -3.57
C ARG A 101 -1.61 -4.36 -2.17
N ILE A 102 -1.19 -5.60 -1.97
CA ILE A 102 -1.19 -6.30 -0.69
C ILE A 102 0.26 -6.57 -0.31
N ASP A 103 0.76 -5.91 0.73
CA ASP A 103 2.16 -6.04 1.16
C ASP A 103 2.35 -5.72 2.65
N ARG A 104 3.52 -5.17 3.00
CA ARG A 104 3.88 -4.63 4.32
C ARG A 104 4.60 -3.28 4.22
N ALA A 105 4.36 -2.52 3.16
CA ALA A 105 5.21 -1.36 2.84
C ALA A 105 5.19 -0.27 3.93
N GLN A 106 4.03 0.02 4.52
CA GLN A 106 3.90 0.97 5.63
C GLN A 106 4.58 0.42 6.88
N GLN A 107 4.36 -0.84 7.23
CA GLN A 107 5.06 -1.48 8.35
C GLN A 107 6.58 -1.36 8.21
N VAL A 108 7.12 -1.69 7.03
CA VAL A 108 8.57 -1.58 6.75
C VAL A 108 9.04 -0.12 6.83
N ARG A 109 8.28 0.84 6.32
CA ARG A 109 8.60 2.28 6.43
C ARG A 109 8.74 2.70 7.90
N PHE A 110 7.76 2.38 8.73
CA PHE A 110 7.78 2.73 10.15
C PHE A 110 8.90 2.00 10.90
N ALA A 111 9.11 0.71 10.63
CA ALA A 111 10.20 -0.06 11.24
C ALA A 111 11.58 0.55 10.94
N ARG A 112 11.85 0.92 9.69
CA ARG A 112 13.10 1.59 9.30
C ARG A 112 13.29 2.92 10.03
N ARG A 113 12.22 3.71 10.15
CA ARG A 113 12.26 5.00 10.85
C ARG A 113 12.49 4.83 12.35
N VAL A 114 11.85 3.85 12.97
CA VAL A 114 12.09 3.45 14.36
C VAL A 114 13.54 3.04 14.56
N GLU A 115 14.08 2.20 13.68
CA GLU A 115 15.46 1.70 13.79
C GLU A 115 16.50 2.82 13.64
N SER A 116 16.30 3.74 12.68
CA SER A 116 17.16 4.91 12.54
C SER A 116 17.19 5.76 13.82
N LEU A 117 16.06 5.94 14.50
CA LEU A 117 15.98 6.70 15.74
C LEU A 117 16.59 5.95 16.92
N ARG A 118 16.45 4.61 16.98
CA ARG A 118 17.15 3.76 17.96
C ARG A 118 18.66 3.89 17.81
N THR A 119 19.17 3.71 16.59
CA THR A 119 20.60 3.86 16.28
C THR A 119 21.12 5.25 16.68
N THR A 120 20.38 6.31 16.36
CA THR A 120 20.77 7.69 16.73
C THR A 120 20.80 7.87 18.26
N LEU A 121 19.81 7.34 18.97
CA LEU A 121 19.77 7.38 20.43
C LEU A 121 20.96 6.64 21.06
N GLU A 122 21.31 5.46 20.54
CA GLU A 122 22.47 4.71 21.02
C GLU A 122 23.79 5.45 20.76
N GLN A 123 23.95 6.05 19.58
CA GLN A 123 25.12 6.87 19.26
C GLN A 123 25.27 8.08 20.18
N GLN A 124 24.15 8.68 20.60
CA GLN A 124 24.12 9.84 21.50
C GLN A 124 24.00 9.47 22.98
N ARG A 125 24.09 8.17 23.34
CA ARG A 125 23.66 7.68 24.65
C ARG A 125 24.35 8.37 25.82
N ALA A 126 25.65 8.68 25.68
CA ALA A 126 26.45 9.37 26.69
C ALA A 126 25.98 10.82 26.95
N SER A 127 25.38 11.46 25.94
CA SER A 127 24.91 12.84 25.99
C SER A 127 23.42 12.96 26.39
N VAL A 128 22.73 11.83 26.61
CA VAL A 128 21.30 11.79 26.92
C VAL A 128 21.08 11.24 28.35
N PRO A 129 20.31 11.94 29.22
CA PRO A 129 19.98 11.43 30.54
C PRO A 129 19.31 10.04 30.48
N PRO A 130 19.66 9.07 31.35
CA PRO A 130 19.15 7.70 31.28
C PRO A 130 17.62 7.59 31.27
N ALA A 131 16.93 8.38 32.10
CA ALA A 131 15.47 8.40 32.15
C ALA A 131 14.85 8.86 30.82
N ARG A 132 15.46 9.85 30.16
CA ARG A 132 15.02 10.37 28.86
C ARG A 132 15.26 9.36 27.75
N ALA A 133 16.42 8.71 27.73
CA ALA A 133 16.72 7.63 26.79
C ALA A 133 15.68 6.50 26.92
N ALA A 134 15.45 6.01 28.14
CA ALA A 134 14.46 4.95 28.39
C ALA A 134 13.03 5.36 27.95
N ALA A 135 12.63 6.61 28.15
CA ALA A 135 11.33 7.12 27.70
C ALA A 135 11.20 7.14 26.16
N MET A 136 12.27 7.51 25.44
CA MET A 136 12.29 7.46 23.97
C MET A 136 12.26 6.03 23.46
N THR A 137 13.05 5.13 24.03
CA THR A 137 13.04 3.69 23.69
C THR A 137 11.64 3.09 23.85
N ARG A 138 10.95 3.38 24.96
CA ARG A 138 9.57 2.93 25.17
C ARG A 138 8.60 3.52 24.14
N THR A 139 8.78 4.79 23.76
CA THR A 139 7.96 5.45 22.73
C THR A 139 8.13 4.76 21.37
N LEU A 140 9.38 4.51 20.96
CA LEU A 140 9.70 3.81 19.72
C LEU A 140 9.10 2.41 19.68
N ALA A 141 9.22 1.64 20.77
CA ALA A 141 8.62 0.31 20.88
C ALA A 141 7.07 0.33 20.79
N ARG A 142 6.43 1.37 21.36
CA ARG A 142 4.97 1.55 21.24
C ARG A 142 4.52 1.81 19.81
N VAL A 143 5.27 2.61 19.05
CA VAL A 143 4.97 2.86 17.62
C VAL A 143 5.06 1.55 16.83
N GLU A 144 6.15 0.80 16.99
CA GLU A 144 6.35 -0.48 16.30
C GLU A 144 5.24 -1.49 16.60
N THR A 145 4.92 -1.68 17.88
CA THR A 145 3.85 -2.60 18.31
C THR A 145 2.48 -2.09 17.84
N GLY A 146 2.26 -0.78 17.88
CA GLY A 146 1.00 -0.14 17.48
C GLY A 146 0.71 -0.33 15.99
N VAL A 147 1.68 -0.07 15.13
CA VAL A 147 1.57 -0.27 13.68
C VAL A 147 1.22 -1.73 13.37
N ALA A 148 1.94 -2.70 13.95
CA ALA A 148 1.69 -4.11 13.72
C ALA A 148 0.29 -4.53 14.20
N ARG A 149 -0.14 -4.05 15.37
CA ARG A 149 -1.48 -4.31 15.94
C ARG A 149 -2.58 -3.75 15.04
N ASP A 150 -2.44 -2.50 14.60
CA ASP A 150 -3.49 -1.82 13.83
C ASP A 150 -3.65 -2.43 12.45
N VAL A 151 -2.55 -2.80 11.79
CA VAL A 151 -2.59 -3.56 10.53
C VAL A 151 -3.26 -4.93 10.73
N ARG A 152 -2.88 -5.70 11.76
CA ARG A 152 -3.53 -6.99 12.04
C ARG A 152 -5.03 -6.84 12.30
N ARG A 153 -5.45 -5.80 13.01
CA ARG A 153 -6.87 -5.56 13.32
C ARG A 153 -7.68 -5.20 12.07
N GLN A 154 -7.09 -4.45 11.15
CA GLN A 154 -7.84 -3.74 10.11
C GLN A 154 -7.60 -4.26 8.70
N GLY A 155 -6.44 -4.86 8.43
CA GLY A 155 -5.99 -5.20 7.08
C GLY A 155 -5.41 -4.01 6.32
N PHE A 156 -5.19 -2.88 6.99
CA PHE A 156 -4.54 -1.67 6.46
C PHE A 156 -4.09 -0.77 7.62
N LEU A 157 -3.35 0.30 7.29
CA LEU A 157 -3.02 1.38 8.20
C LEU A 157 -3.68 2.68 7.71
N SER A 158 -4.57 3.26 8.51
CA SER A 158 -5.35 4.43 8.10
C SER A 158 -4.49 5.69 7.94
N ALA A 159 -5.02 6.71 7.24
CA ALA A 159 -4.33 8.00 7.13
C ALA A 159 -4.11 8.66 8.51
N ALA A 160 -5.11 8.59 9.39
CA ALA A 160 -5.03 9.15 10.73
C ALA A 160 -3.97 8.44 11.59
N GLU A 161 -3.94 7.10 11.56
CA GLU A 161 -2.91 6.33 12.28
C GLU A 161 -1.51 6.62 11.74
N ARG A 162 -1.34 6.68 10.41
CA ARG A 162 -0.06 7.05 9.80
C ARG A 162 0.44 8.41 10.28
N SER A 163 -0.43 9.41 10.23
CA SER A 163 -0.12 10.77 10.70
C SER A 163 0.24 10.79 12.19
N SER A 164 -0.51 10.07 13.03
CA SER A 164 -0.24 9.98 14.46
C SER A 164 1.10 9.31 14.78
N TYR A 165 1.43 8.21 14.09
CA TYR A 165 2.72 7.54 14.23
C TYR A 165 3.87 8.40 13.74
N ASP A 166 3.71 9.09 12.61
CA ASP A 166 4.72 10.00 12.11
C ASP A 166 4.99 11.14 13.10
N ALA A 167 3.95 11.82 13.58
CA ALA A 167 4.08 12.89 14.58
C ALA A 167 4.78 12.42 15.86
N THR A 168 4.52 11.18 16.29
CA THR A 168 5.20 10.58 17.45
C THR A 168 6.70 10.38 17.19
N LEU A 169 7.07 9.90 16.00
CA LEU A 169 8.47 9.72 15.61
C LEU A 169 9.19 11.05 15.39
N ASP A 170 8.51 12.06 14.84
CA ASP A 170 9.02 13.44 14.71
C ASP A 170 9.32 14.05 16.08
N MET A 171 8.46 13.81 17.08
CA MET A 171 8.70 14.24 18.45
C MET A 171 9.95 13.60 19.06
N VAL A 172 10.19 12.31 18.80
CA VAL A 172 11.42 11.63 19.23
C VAL A 172 12.64 12.21 18.50
N ALA A 173 12.56 12.39 17.18
CA ALA A 173 13.62 12.99 16.38
C ALA A 173 13.99 14.40 16.90
N LYS A 174 13.01 15.26 17.14
CA LYS A 174 13.23 16.61 17.69
C LYS A 174 13.89 16.58 19.08
N ARG A 175 13.58 15.58 19.90
CA ARG A 175 14.21 15.39 21.23
C ARG A 175 15.65 14.89 21.14
N LEU A 176 16.03 14.17 20.08
CA LEU A 176 17.42 13.79 19.81
C LEU A 176 18.23 14.96 19.24
N GLY A 177 17.55 15.94 18.62
CA GLY A 177 18.23 17.07 18.01
C GLY A 177 19.00 16.68 16.75
N ARG A 178 19.99 17.48 16.35
CA ARG A 178 20.80 17.19 15.15
C ARG A 178 21.63 15.92 15.39
N PRO A 179 21.67 14.97 14.44
CA PRO A 179 22.56 13.82 14.53
C PRO A 179 24.02 14.29 14.66
N VAL A 180 24.83 13.58 15.44
CA VAL A 180 26.27 13.84 15.54
C VAL A 180 26.92 13.31 14.26
N THR A 181 27.68 14.14 13.56
CA THR A 181 28.35 13.80 12.29
C THR A 181 29.37 12.65 12.50
N PRO A 182 29.51 11.67 11.58
CA PRO A 182 28.86 11.55 10.27
C PRO A 182 27.58 10.72 10.30
N LEU A 183 26.62 11.14 9.48
CA LEU A 183 25.27 10.56 9.38
C LEU A 183 25.32 9.04 9.18
N ALA A 184 24.62 8.31 10.05
CA ALA A 184 24.33 6.91 9.78
C ALA A 184 23.57 6.80 8.44
N ARG A 185 23.95 5.82 7.60
CA ARG A 185 23.20 5.49 6.39
C ARG A 185 21.74 5.23 6.78
N GLY A 186 20.84 6.13 6.38
CA GLY A 186 19.41 6.01 6.66
C GLY A 186 18.82 7.06 7.62
N TRP A 187 19.58 8.07 8.07
CA TRP A 187 18.96 9.20 8.76
C TRP A 187 17.98 9.93 7.83
N VAL A 188 16.70 9.95 8.22
CA VAL A 188 15.64 10.67 7.53
C VAL A 188 15.31 11.90 8.37
N ALA A 189 15.48 13.09 7.79
CA ALA A 189 15.04 14.32 8.42
C ALA A 189 13.55 14.24 8.79
N PRO A 190 13.12 14.85 9.91
CA PRO A 190 11.70 15.03 10.17
C PRO A 190 11.05 15.73 8.97
N ALA A 191 9.84 15.31 8.59
CA ALA A 191 9.11 15.95 7.50
C ALA A 191 8.69 17.36 7.94
N GLU A 192 9.00 18.38 7.13
CA GLU A 192 8.58 19.77 7.34
C GLU A 192 7.08 19.97 7.08
#